data_AF-A0A0D7W5M5-F1
#
_entry.id   AF-A0A0D7W5M5-F1
#
_cell.length_a   1.000
_cell.length_b   1.000
_cell.length_c   1.000
_cell.angle_alpha   90.00
_cell.angle_beta   90.00
_cell.angle_gamma   90.00
#
_symmetry.space_group_name_H-M   'P 1'
#
loop_
_entity.id
_entity.type
_entity.pdbx_description
1 polymer ?
#
loop_
_entity_poly.entity_id
_entity_poly.type
_entity_poly.pdbx_seq_one_letter_code
_entity_poly.pdbx_strand_id
1 'polypeptide(L)'
;MTNFILPILAVILGVILAFITKSQKSWNTKLLLSFSGAFLLALTLFELLPEVYHHLEAKRIGLLIMCGILLQIVLELFSKGAEHGHVHIHKDEANFPWLLFISLCIHSFLEGFPIHEHNDMVYGVLVHKIPIATLITVFLLHSKFTKLQMGLFLLVFMFMTPLGTLISNLSNLQESTVLSINAMVIGIFFHISTTILFESSDGHKFNVSKFVAIILGVAVAYLM
;
A
#
# COMPACT_ATOMS: atom_id res chain seq x y z
N MET A 1 -3.02 14.75 -15.20
CA MET A 1 -2.68 13.47 -15.89
C MET A 1 -1.62 12.64 -15.16
N THR A 2 -0.59 13.27 -14.59
CA THR A 2 0.50 12.60 -13.84
C THR A 2 0.00 11.69 -12.72
N ASN A 3 -1.06 12.11 -11.99
CA ASN A 3 -1.65 11.37 -10.86
C ASN A 3 -2.15 9.97 -11.20
N PHE A 4 -2.50 9.70 -12.47
CA PHE A 4 -2.95 8.39 -12.92
C PHE A 4 -1.80 7.50 -13.42
N ILE A 5 -0.72 8.11 -13.91
CA ILE A 5 0.39 7.41 -14.55
C ILE A 5 1.38 6.92 -13.49
N LEU A 6 1.62 7.70 -12.44
CA LEU A 6 2.58 7.37 -11.38
C LEU A 6 2.28 6.03 -10.68
N PRO A 7 1.03 5.71 -10.27
CA PRO A 7 0.72 4.39 -9.68
C PRO A 7 0.95 3.23 -10.65
N ILE A 8 0.67 3.43 -11.94
CA ILE A 8 0.91 2.42 -12.98
C ILE A 8 2.41 2.15 -13.12
N LEU A 9 3.22 3.21 -13.19
CA LEU A 9 4.68 3.10 -13.26
C LEU A 9 5.25 2.42 -12.02
N ALA A 10 4.71 2.71 -10.82
CA ALA A 10 5.11 2.07 -9.57
C ALA A 10 4.96 0.53 -9.64
N VAL A 11 3.84 0.04 -10.17
CA VAL A 11 3.61 -1.39 -10.35
C VAL A 11 4.57 -1.98 -11.37
N ILE A 12 4.78 -1.32 -12.51
CA ILE A 12 5.74 -1.78 -13.54
C ILE A 12 7.15 -1.87 -12.96
N LEU A 13 7.58 -0.86 -12.21
CA LEU A 13 8.88 -0.84 -11.54
C LEU A 13 9.00 -1.98 -10.53
N GLY A 14 7.97 -2.22 -9.71
CA GLY A 14 7.96 -3.35 -8.77
C GLY A 14 8.05 -4.71 -9.47
N VAL A 15 7.36 -4.89 -10.60
CA VAL A 15 7.47 -6.10 -11.42
C VAL A 15 8.89 -6.29 -11.95
N ILE A 16 9.50 -5.23 -12.51
CA ILE A 16 10.88 -5.27 -13.01
C ILE A 16 11.85 -5.62 -11.87
N LEU A 17 11.72 -4.96 -10.72
CA LEU A 17 12.53 -5.24 -9.54
C LEU A 17 12.40 -6.69 -9.11
N ALA A 18 11.19 -7.25 -9.07
CA ALA A 18 10.98 -8.66 -8.72
C ALA A 18 11.75 -9.62 -9.63
N PHE A 19 11.79 -9.38 -10.94
CA PHE A 19 12.55 -10.22 -11.87
C PHE A 19 14.06 -10.13 -11.65
N ILE A 20 14.57 -8.96 -11.24
CA ILE A 20 16.00 -8.75 -10.90
C ILE A 20 16.33 -9.38 -9.54
N THR A 21 15.44 -9.24 -8.55
CA THR A 21 15.69 -9.63 -7.16
C THR A 21 15.26 -11.06 -6.84
N LYS A 22 14.61 -11.79 -7.75
CA LYS A 22 14.13 -13.18 -7.52
C LYS A 22 15.19 -14.16 -6.99
N SER A 23 16.48 -13.84 -7.16
CA SER A 23 17.62 -14.67 -6.75
C SER A 23 18.39 -14.11 -5.54
N GLN A 24 18.06 -12.92 -5.04
CA GLN A 24 18.82 -12.21 -4.00
C GLN A 24 18.12 -12.35 -2.63
N LYS A 25 18.92 -12.40 -1.55
CA LYS A 25 18.41 -12.48 -0.17
C LYS A 25 17.57 -11.26 0.23
N SER A 26 16.59 -11.49 1.08
CA SER A 26 15.53 -10.59 1.59
C SER A 26 15.94 -9.26 2.25
N TRP A 27 17.23 -8.96 2.41
CA TRP A 27 17.70 -7.81 3.18
C TRP A 27 17.33 -6.46 2.55
N ASN A 28 17.52 -6.31 1.23
CA ASN A 28 17.24 -5.04 0.55
C ASN A 28 15.73 -4.75 0.49
N THR A 29 14.90 -5.79 0.37
CA THR A 29 13.44 -5.64 0.34
C THR A 29 12.90 -5.17 1.70
N LYS A 30 13.48 -5.64 2.82
CA LYS A 30 13.10 -5.19 4.18
C LYS A 30 13.43 -3.71 4.41
N LEU A 31 14.56 -3.22 3.92
CA LEU A 31 14.92 -1.80 4.03
C LEU A 31 14.01 -0.93 3.16
N LEU A 32 13.73 -1.36 1.93
CA LEU A 32 12.80 -0.68 1.03
C LEU A 32 11.40 -0.58 1.64
N LEU A 33 10.90 -1.68 2.21
CA LEU A 33 9.64 -1.71 2.96
C LEU A 33 9.65 -0.73 4.13
N SER A 34 10.72 -0.73 4.93
CA SER A 34 10.81 0.15 6.12
C SER A 34 10.84 1.64 5.75
N PHE A 35 11.60 2.02 4.72
CA PHE A 35 11.58 3.37 4.17
C PHE A 35 10.20 3.75 3.65
N SER A 36 9.61 2.87 2.83
CA SER A 36 8.31 3.07 2.21
C SER A 36 7.18 3.22 3.22
N GLY A 37 7.11 2.36 4.23
CA GLY A 37 6.13 2.44 5.30
C GLY A 37 6.29 3.69 6.15
N ALA A 38 7.54 4.08 6.47
CA ALA A 38 7.79 5.33 7.19
C ALA A 38 7.38 6.57 6.39
N PHE A 39 7.69 6.60 5.09
CA PHE A 39 7.34 7.68 4.18
C PHE A 39 5.81 7.82 4.03
N LEU A 40 5.10 6.72 3.80
CA LEU A 40 3.63 6.72 3.72
C LEU A 40 2.99 7.16 5.04
N LEU A 41 3.48 6.66 6.19
CA LEU A 41 3.00 7.07 7.50
C LEU A 41 3.19 8.57 7.74
N ALA A 42 4.36 9.10 7.38
CA ALA A 42 4.67 10.50 7.56
C ALA A 42 3.77 11.41 6.71
N LEU A 43 3.56 11.11 5.42
CA LEU A 43 2.61 11.86 4.59
C LEU A 43 1.17 11.74 5.11
N THR A 44 0.78 10.56 5.58
CA THR A 44 -0.54 10.38 6.22
C THR A 44 -0.70 11.31 7.43
N LEU A 45 0.34 11.49 8.24
CA LEU A 45 0.32 12.34 9.43
C LEU A 45 0.44 13.83 9.12
N PHE A 46 1.24 14.21 8.12
CA PHE A 46 1.51 15.62 7.80
C PHE A 46 0.49 16.23 6.85
N GLU A 47 -0.09 15.45 5.94
CA GLU A 47 -1.03 15.94 4.93
C GLU A 47 -2.47 15.49 5.19
N LEU A 48 -2.72 14.18 5.13
CA LEU A 48 -4.10 13.65 5.12
C LEU A 48 -4.82 13.81 6.45
N LEU A 49 -4.13 13.54 7.56
CA LEU A 49 -4.76 13.59 8.88
C LEU A 49 -5.22 15.02 9.21
N PRO A 50 -4.39 16.08 9.08
CA PRO A 50 -4.86 17.44 9.29
C PRO A 50 -6.02 17.84 8.36
N GLU A 51 -6.01 17.40 7.10
CA GLU A 51 -7.04 17.72 6.12
C GLU A 51 -8.43 17.23 6.57
N VAL A 52 -8.56 15.96 6.95
CA VAL A 52 -9.87 15.41 7.34
C VAL A 52 -10.44 16.06 8.61
N TYR A 53 -9.58 16.45 9.56
CA TYR A 53 -10.00 17.08 10.82
C TYR A 53 -10.45 18.54 10.69
N HIS A 54 -10.15 19.22 9.59
CA HIS A 54 -10.66 20.58 9.35
C HIS A 54 -12.12 20.62 8.90
N HIS A 55 -12.65 19.51 8.37
CA HIS A 55 -13.91 19.52 7.62
C HIS A 55 -15.06 18.71 8.24
N LEU A 56 -14.78 17.78 9.15
CA LEU A 56 -15.78 16.90 9.76
C LEU A 56 -15.67 16.90 11.30
N GLU A 57 -16.72 16.40 11.96
CA GLU A 57 -16.71 16.21 13.41
C GLU A 57 -15.59 15.25 13.83
N ALA A 58 -14.69 15.70 14.72
CA ALA A 58 -13.50 14.97 15.13
C ALA A 58 -13.79 13.53 15.62
N LYS A 59 -14.89 13.33 16.36
CA LYS A 59 -15.29 12.01 16.86
C LYS A 59 -15.69 11.06 15.72
N ARG A 60 -16.40 11.58 14.71
CA ARG A 60 -16.79 10.80 13.53
C ARG A 60 -15.58 10.43 12.69
N ILE A 61 -14.62 11.33 12.52
CA ILE A 61 -13.35 11.04 11.82
C ILE A 61 -12.59 9.94 12.55
N GLY A 62 -12.42 10.06 13.87
CA GLY A 62 -11.76 9.03 14.67
C GLY A 62 -12.41 7.65 14.50
N LEU A 63 -13.75 7.60 14.45
CA LEU A 63 -14.48 6.36 14.17
C LEU A 63 -14.18 5.80 12.77
N LEU A 64 -14.16 6.65 11.74
CA LEU A 64 -13.86 6.23 10.37
C LEU A 64 -12.42 5.73 10.20
N ILE A 65 -11.45 6.37 10.86
CA ILE A 65 -10.07 5.87 10.93
C ILE A 65 -10.03 4.48 11.57
N MET A 66 -10.74 4.28 12.69
CA MET A 66 -10.83 2.96 13.32
C MET A 66 -11.49 1.92 12.41
N CYS A 67 -12.53 2.29 11.67
CA CYS A 67 -13.14 1.41 10.66
C CYS A 67 -12.15 1.06 9.54
N GLY A 68 -11.29 2.00 9.14
CA GLY A 68 -10.21 1.76 8.18
C GLY A 68 -9.20 0.74 8.66
N ILE A 69 -8.74 0.85 9.90
CA ILE A 69 -7.84 -0.14 10.54
C ILE A 69 -8.50 -1.52 10.56
N LEU A 70 -9.76 -1.59 11.03
CA LEU A 70 -10.49 -2.87 11.10
C LEU A 70 -10.72 -3.48 9.71
N LEU A 71 -11.06 -2.66 8.71
CA LEU A 71 -11.17 -3.13 7.33
C LEU A 71 -9.83 -3.71 6.87
N GLN A 72 -8.73 -3.01 7.09
CA GLN A 72 -7.43 -3.48 6.64
C GLN A 72 -7.01 -4.78 7.33
N ILE A 73 -7.32 -4.96 8.62
CA ILE A 73 -7.09 -6.24 9.32
C ILE A 73 -7.85 -7.39 8.63
N VAL A 74 -9.10 -7.16 8.22
CA VAL A 74 -9.90 -8.16 7.49
C VAL A 74 -9.28 -8.44 6.12
N LEU A 75 -8.88 -7.39 5.40
CA LEU A 75 -8.22 -7.53 4.11
C LEU A 75 -6.90 -8.30 4.22
N GLU A 76 -6.10 -8.03 5.25
CA GLU A 76 -4.83 -8.73 5.54
C GLU A 76 -5.05 -10.22 5.79
N LEU A 77 -6.10 -10.57 6.54
CA LEU A 77 -6.46 -11.96 6.83
C LEU A 77 -6.74 -12.74 5.53
N PHE A 78 -7.36 -12.09 4.55
CA PHE A 78 -7.58 -12.65 3.21
C PHE A 78 -6.35 -12.60 2.30
N SER A 79 -5.47 -11.59 2.48
CA SER A 79 -4.22 -11.43 1.73
C SER A 79 -3.09 -12.36 2.23
N LYS A 80 -3.29 -13.01 3.39
CA LYS A 80 -2.25 -13.79 4.10
C LYS A 80 -0.97 -12.97 4.31
N GLY A 81 -1.10 -11.65 4.50
CA GLY A 81 0.02 -10.72 4.70
C GLY A 81 0.91 -10.50 3.47
N ALA A 82 0.40 -10.70 2.25
CA ALA A 82 1.16 -10.55 1.01
C ALA A 82 1.70 -9.14 0.77
N GLU A 83 1.02 -8.12 1.30
CA GLU A 83 1.41 -6.72 1.17
C GLU A 83 2.62 -6.34 2.06
N HIS A 84 2.91 -7.12 3.11
CA HIS A 84 4.07 -6.92 4.00
C HIS A 84 5.16 -8.01 3.84
N GLY A 85 4.92 -9.01 2.99
CA GLY A 85 5.91 -10.03 2.60
C GLY A 85 5.84 -11.35 3.37
N HIS A 86 4.73 -11.63 4.07
CA HIS A 86 4.55 -12.83 4.91
C HIS A 86 3.85 -14.01 4.21
N VAL A 87 4.02 -14.19 2.90
CA VAL A 87 3.32 -15.28 2.20
C VAL A 87 4.01 -16.62 2.43
N HIS A 88 3.40 -17.48 3.24
CA HIS A 88 3.77 -18.89 3.32
C HIS A 88 3.37 -19.62 2.04
N ILE A 89 4.36 -19.97 1.22
CA ILE A 89 4.14 -20.75 -0.02
C ILE A 89 3.84 -22.19 0.37
N HIS A 90 2.57 -22.57 0.40
CA HIS A 90 2.18 -23.98 0.40
C HIS A 90 2.28 -24.51 -1.02
N LYS A 91 3.22 -25.44 -1.25
CA LYS A 91 3.60 -25.95 -2.59
C LYS A 91 2.48 -26.69 -3.33
N ASP A 92 1.33 -26.91 -2.70
CA ASP A 92 0.28 -27.81 -3.18
C ASP A 92 -1.04 -27.12 -3.57
N GLU A 93 -1.18 -25.81 -3.41
CA GLU A 93 -2.37 -25.09 -3.89
C GLU A 93 -2.23 -24.76 -5.40
N ALA A 94 -2.99 -25.47 -6.25
CA ALA A 94 -3.06 -25.21 -7.69
C ALA A 94 -4.15 -24.17 -8.07
N ASN A 95 -5.01 -23.81 -7.13
CA ASN A 95 -6.14 -22.91 -7.37
C ASN A 95 -5.73 -21.45 -7.25
N PHE A 96 -6.31 -20.60 -8.10
CA PHE A 96 -6.07 -19.16 -8.07
C PHE A 96 -6.54 -18.55 -6.73
N PRO A 97 -5.75 -17.69 -6.07
CA PRO A 97 -6.01 -17.23 -4.71
C PRO A 97 -6.97 -16.03 -4.74
N TRP A 98 -8.25 -16.29 -5.02
CA TRP A 98 -9.27 -15.26 -5.20
C TRP A 98 -9.40 -14.30 -4.01
N LEU A 99 -9.34 -14.82 -2.78
CA LEU A 99 -9.43 -13.99 -1.57
C LEU A 99 -8.27 -12.98 -1.49
N LEU A 100 -7.04 -13.44 -1.77
CA LEU A 100 -5.87 -12.58 -1.83
C LEU A 100 -5.99 -11.53 -2.93
N PHE A 101 -6.44 -11.94 -4.11
CA PHE A 101 -6.58 -11.04 -5.25
C PHE A 101 -7.64 -9.95 -5.00
N ILE A 102 -8.83 -10.33 -4.54
CA ILE A 102 -9.92 -9.39 -4.26
C ILE A 102 -9.53 -8.45 -3.13
N SER A 103 -8.91 -8.97 -2.07
CA SER A 103 -8.43 -8.16 -0.95
C SER A 103 -7.46 -7.07 -1.40
N LEU A 104 -6.43 -7.45 -2.17
CA LEU A 104 -5.45 -6.51 -2.71
C LEU A 104 -6.07 -5.52 -3.69
N CYS A 105 -7.10 -5.91 -4.45
CA CYS A 105 -7.82 -4.97 -5.32
C CYS A 105 -8.60 -3.94 -4.52
N ILE A 106 -9.31 -4.34 -3.47
CA ILE A 106 -10.05 -3.41 -2.59
C ILE A 106 -9.08 -2.44 -1.91
N HIS A 107 -8.01 -2.96 -1.32
CA HIS A 107 -6.96 -2.16 -0.72
C HIS A 107 -6.38 -1.15 -1.73
N SER A 108 -5.94 -1.64 -2.91
CA SER A 108 -5.35 -0.84 -3.99
C SER A 108 -6.32 0.20 -4.58
N PHE A 109 -7.61 -0.09 -4.56
CA PHE A 109 -8.64 0.84 -5.00
C PHE A 109 -8.83 1.98 -3.98
N LEU A 110 -8.90 1.66 -2.70
CA LEU A 110 -9.12 2.64 -1.63
C LEU A 110 -7.95 3.61 -1.47
N GLU A 111 -6.70 3.14 -1.58
CA GLU A 111 -5.52 4.01 -1.54
C GLU A 111 -5.48 5.08 -2.67
N GLY A 112 -6.27 4.89 -3.74
CA GLY A 112 -6.36 5.84 -4.84
C GLY A 112 -7.21 7.08 -4.53
N PHE A 113 -8.10 7.00 -3.53
CA PHE A 113 -8.99 8.10 -3.15
C PHE A 113 -8.28 9.38 -2.72
N PRO A 114 -7.30 9.35 -1.80
CA PRO A 114 -6.64 10.56 -1.32
C PRO A 114 -5.78 11.27 -2.37
N ILE A 115 -5.59 10.71 -3.57
CA ILE A 115 -4.76 11.31 -4.61
C ILE A 115 -5.55 12.44 -5.29
N HIS A 116 -5.19 13.69 -5.00
CA HIS A 116 -5.77 14.89 -5.59
C HIS A 116 -4.68 15.80 -6.18
N GLU A 117 -5.05 16.84 -6.93
CA GLU A 117 -4.07 17.72 -7.59
C GLU A 117 -3.26 18.60 -6.63
N HIS A 118 -3.64 18.66 -5.34
CA HIS A 118 -3.08 19.60 -4.37
C HIS A 118 -2.35 18.95 -3.18
N ASN A 119 -2.12 17.63 -3.19
CA ASN A 119 -1.37 16.95 -2.13
C ASN A 119 -0.27 16.03 -2.66
N ASP A 120 0.74 15.76 -1.83
CA ASP A 120 1.89 14.91 -2.19
C ASP A 120 1.62 13.42 -1.98
N MET A 121 0.38 13.05 -1.63
CA MET A 121 -0.06 11.67 -1.47
C MET A 121 0.18 10.77 -2.69
N VAL A 122 0.22 11.33 -3.90
CA VAL A 122 0.60 10.56 -5.10
C VAL A 122 1.99 9.95 -4.98
N TYR A 123 2.93 10.65 -4.36
CA TYR A 123 4.29 10.17 -4.13
C TYR A 123 4.31 9.13 -3.02
N GLY A 124 3.54 9.35 -1.94
CA GLY A 124 3.32 8.37 -0.87
C GLY A 124 2.89 7.02 -1.41
N VAL A 125 1.81 7.03 -2.21
CA VAL A 125 1.25 5.83 -2.84
C VAL A 125 2.23 5.22 -3.85
N LEU A 126 2.94 6.03 -4.66
CA LEU A 126 3.96 5.52 -5.59
C LEU A 126 5.07 4.76 -4.85
N VAL A 127 5.64 5.36 -3.81
CA VAL A 127 6.75 4.77 -3.04
C VAL A 127 6.28 3.51 -2.32
N HIS A 128 5.02 3.47 -1.88
CA HIS A 128 4.37 2.32 -1.28
C HIS A 128 4.09 1.16 -2.24
N LYS A 129 3.64 1.47 -3.45
CA LYS A 129 3.25 0.46 -4.44
C LYS A 129 4.43 -0.35 -4.99
N ILE A 130 5.62 0.23 -5.05
CA ILE A 130 6.82 -0.45 -5.56
C ILE A 130 7.16 -1.73 -4.74
N PRO A 131 7.35 -1.66 -3.40
CA PRO A 131 7.58 -2.85 -2.58
C PRO A 131 6.46 -3.89 -2.69
N ILE A 132 5.19 -3.47 -2.62
CA ILE A 132 4.05 -4.39 -2.69
C ILE A 132 4.02 -5.12 -4.03
N ALA A 133 4.13 -4.40 -5.15
CA ALA A 133 4.15 -5.01 -6.47
C ALA A 133 5.34 -5.96 -6.64
N THR A 134 6.49 -5.64 -6.03
CA THR A 134 7.66 -6.53 -5.98
C THR A 134 7.32 -7.83 -5.25
N LEU A 135 6.77 -7.74 -4.02
CA LEU A 135 6.43 -8.90 -3.19
C LEU A 135 5.38 -9.81 -3.86
N ILE A 136 4.31 -9.21 -4.39
CA ILE A 136 3.25 -9.93 -5.13
C ILE A 136 3.83 -10.64 -6.34
N THR A 137 4.68 -9.97 -7.12
CA THR A 137 5.27 -10.57 -8.33
C THR A 137 6.19 -11.73 -7.97
N VAL A 138 7.01 -11.59 -6.92
CA VAL A 138 7.84 -12.70 -6.41
C VAL A 138 6.95 -13.87 -5.96
N PHE A 139 5.88 -13.60 -5.22
CA PHE A 139 4.92 -14.63 -4.80
C PHE A 139 4.28 -15.36 -5.99
N LEU A 140 3.81 -14.63 -7.00
CA LEU A 140 3.20 -15.20 -8.20
C LEU A 140 4.22 -16.04 -9.00
N LEU A 141 5.47 -15.58 -9.12
CA LEU A 141 6.55 -16.30 -9.80
C LEU A 141 6.94 -17.62 -9.13
N HIS A 142 6.77 -17.72 -7.80
CA HIS A 142 7.03 -18.95 -7.05
C HIS A 142 5.79 -19.86 -6.91
N SER A 143 4.64 -19.42 -7.42
CA SER A 143 3.39 -20.19 -7.43
C SER A 143 3.25 -21.01 -8.72
N LYS A 144 2.33 -21.99 -8.75
CA LYS A 144 2.08 -22.86 -9.92
C LYS A 144 1.15 -22.21 -10.97
N PHE A 145 0.96 -20.89 -10.94
CA PHE A 145 0.02 -20.20 -11.83
C PHE A 145 0.54 -20.07 -13.26
N THR A 146 -0.37 -20.04 -14.21
CA THR A 146 -0.03 -19.81 -15.62
C THR A 146 0.40 -18.36 -15.82
N LYS A 147 1.26 -18.12 -16.82
CA LYS A 147 1.69 -16.76 -17.19
C LYS A 147 0.51 -15.82 -17.48
N LEU A 148 -0.57 -16.35 -18.05
CA LEU A 148 -1.80 -15.60 -18.31
C LEU A 148 -2.48 -15.16 -17.00
N GLN A 149 -2.65 -16.07 -16.04
CA GLN A 149 -3.24 -15.73 -14.73
C GLN A 149 -2.42 -14.68 -13.99
N MET A 150 -1.09 -14.81 -14.00
CA MET A 150 -0.19 -13.82 -13.39
C MET A 150 -0.30 -12.46 -14.08
N GLY A 151 -0.30 -12.46 -15.42
CA GLY A 151 -0.43 -11.24 -16.22
C GLY A 151 -1.76 -10.52 -15.96
N LEU A 152 -2.88 -11.26 -15.93
CA LEU A 152 -4.19 -10.72 -15.61
C LEU A 152 -4.27 -10.18 -14.18
N PHE A 153 -3.71 -10.91 -13.20
CA PHE A 153 -3.63 -10.44 -11.82
C PHE A 153 -2.95 -9.07 -11.76
N LEU A 154 -1.74 -8.97 -12.31
CA LEU A 154 -0.93 -7.74 -12.23
C LEU A 154 -1.57 -6.60 -13.02
N LEU A 155 -2.18 -6.90 -14.18
CA LEU A 155 -2.88 -5.91 -14.98
C LEU A 155 -4.06 -5.31 -14.23
N VAL A 156 -4.93 -6.15 -13.64
CA VAL A 156 -6.08 -5.65 -12.89
C VAL A 156 -5.61 -4.87 -11.65
N PHE A 157 -4.66 -5.41 -10.90
CA PHE A 157 -4.10 -4.74 -9.71
C PHE A 157 -3.52 -3.35 -10.04
N MET A 158 -2.83 -3.23 -11.18
CA MET A 158 -2.24 -1.98 -11.69
C MET A 158 -3.27 -0.88 -11.93
N PHE A 159 -4.49 -1.22 -12.33
CA PHE A 159 -5.55 -0.25 -12.62
C PHE A 159 -6.41 0.12 -11.41
N MET A 160 -6.30 -0.58 -10.28
CA MET A 160 -7.14 -0.32 -9.11
C MET A 160 -6.88 1.07 -8.48
N THR A 161 -5.61 1.46 -8.30
CA THR A 161 -5.28 2.80 -7.77
C THR A 161 -5.74 3.93 -8.70
N PRO A 162 -5.40 3.92 -10.01
CA PRO A 162 -5.94 4.91 -10.93
C PRO A 162 -7.47 4.95 -10.97
N LEU A 163 -8.14 3.80 -10.83
CA LEU A 163 -9.60 3.74 -10.78
C LEU A 163 -10.16 4.40 -9.52
N GLY A 164 -9.54 4.18 -8.35
CA GLY A 164 -9.88 4.87 -7.11
C GLY A 164 -9.71 6.39 -7.24
N THR A 165 -8.58 6.83 -7.78
CA THR A 165 -8.31 8.24 -8.06
C THR A 165 -9.33 8.83 -9.05
N LEU A 166 -9.69 8.07 -10.09
CA LEU A 166 -10.65 8.50 -11.09
C LEU A 166 -12.02 8.73 -10.47
N ILE A 167 -12.49 7.78 -9.66
CA ILE A 167 -13.78 7.90 -8.99
C ILE A 167 -13.72 9.07 -8.01
N SER A 168 -12.67 9.20 -7.20
CA SER A 168 -12.53 10.30 -6.24
C SER A 168 -12.58 11.68 -6.90
N ASN A 169 -11.93 11.85 -8.06
CA ASN A 169 -11.80 13.15 -8.72
C ASN A 169 -12.89 13.48 -9.77
N LEU A 170 -13.48 12.46 -10.43
CA LEU A 170 -14.46 12.69 -11.52
C LEU A 170 -15.91 12.47 -11.12
N SER A 171 -16.16 11.76 -10.01
CA SER A 171 -17.53 11.58 -9.58
C SER A 171 -18.06 12.88 -8.96
N ASN A 172 -19.35 13.18 -9.15
CA ASN A 172 -20.06 14.21 -8.40
C ASN A 172 -20.29 13.78 -6.93
N LEU A 173 -19.33 13.05 -6.33
CA LEU A 173 -19.40 12.68 -4.93
C LEU A 173 -19.36 13.96 -4.10
N GLN A 174 -20.21 13.99 -3.08
CA GLN A 174 -20.17 15.08 -2.12
C GLN A 174 -18.81 15.08 -1.41
N GLU A 175 -18.23 16.26 -1.23
CA GLU A 175 -16.93 16.46 -0.56
C GLU A 175 -16.84 15.74 0.80
N SER A 176 -17.94 15.77 1.57
CA SER A 176 -18.04 15.06 2.85
C SER A 176 -17.91 13.54 2.74
N THR A 177 -18.34 12.95 1.61
CA THR A 177 -18.17 11.53 1.32
C THR A 177 -16.72 11.20 0.98
N VAL A 178 -16.06 12.03 0.16
CA VAL A 178 -14.63 11.86 -0.17
C VAL A 178 -13.79 11.95 1.10
N LEU A 179 -14.01 12.96 1.93
CA LEU A 179 -13.33 13.12 3.22
C LEU A 179 -13.60 11.94 4.18
N SER A 180 -14.81 11.37 4.15
CA SER A 180 -15.13 10.19 4.95
C SER A 180 -14.36 8.95 4.48
N ILE A 181 -14.18 8.78 3.16
CA ILE A 181 -13.37 7.70 2.59
C ILE A 181 -11.89 7.96 2.89
N ASN A 182 -11.40 9.20 2.75
CA ASN A 182 -10.02 9.55 3.11
C ASN A 182 -9.73 9.25 4.60
N ALA A 183 -10.67 9.51 5.50
CA ALA A 183 -10.55 9.12 6.91
C ALA A 183 -10.41 7.60 7.09
N MET A 184 -11.13 6.80 6.30
CA MET A 184 -10.97 5.34 6.28
C MET A 184 -9.60 4.93 5.72
N VAL A 185 -9.14 5.59 4.66
CA VAL A 185 -7.84 5.33 4.02
C VAL A 185 -6.68 5.67 4.95
N ILE A 186 -6.78 6.73 5.77
CA ILE A 186 -5.82 7.02 6.84
C ILE A 186 -5.69 5.82 7.80
N GLY A 187 -6.81 5.21 8.19
CA GLY A 187 -6.80 3.99 9.00
C GLY A 187 -6.10 2.81 8.34
N ILE A 188 -6.34 2.62 7.03
CA ILE A 188 -5.66 1.61 6.23
C ILE A 188 -4.14 1.86 6.21
N PHE A 189 -3.71 3.10 5.96
CA PHE A 189 -2.29 3.47 5.92
C PHE A 189 -1.62 3.35 7.28
N PHE A 190 -2.31 3.69 8.38
CA PHE A 190 -1.81 3.45 9.73
C PHE A 190 -1.55 1.98 9.99
N HIS A 191 -2.51 1.11 9.71
CA HIS A 191 -2.34 -0.34 9.90
C HIS A 191 -1.14 -0.86 9.11
N ILE A 192 -1.12 -0.66 7.80
CA ILE A 192 -0.06 -1.20 6.93
C ILE A 192 1.32 -0.65 7.31
N SER A 193 1.42 0.67 7.50
CA SER A 193 2.70 1.29 7.81
C SER A 193 3.23 0.83 9.17
N THR A 194 2.37 0.72 10.18
CA THR A 194 2.81 0.25 11.50
C THR A 194 3.15 -1.24 11.51
N THR A 195 2.39 -2.09 10.81
CA THR A 195 2.74 -3.50 10.60
C THR A 195 4.13 -3.63 9.95
N ILE A 196 4.38 -2.89 8.86
CA ILE A 196 5.69 -2.89 8.19
C ILE A 196 6.81 -2.41 9.13
N LEU A 197 6.57 -1.36 9.93
CA LEU A 197 7.58 -0.78 10.81
C LEU A 197 7.90 -1.65 12.03
N PHE A 198 6.91 -2.29 12.64
CA PHE A 198 7.08 -2.98 13.92
C PHE A 198 7.23 -4.50 13.77
N GLU A 199 6.46 -5.14 12.88
CA GLU A 199 6.42 -6.60 12.77
C GLU A 199 7.59 -7.18 11.97
N SER A 200 8.16 -6.42 11.03
CA SER A 200 9.32 -6.87 10.24
C SER A 200 10.65 -6.99 11.01
N SER A 201 10.64 -6.98 12.35
CA SER A 201 11.82 -7.09 13.20
C SER A 201 12.18 -8.55 13.51
N ASP A 202 13.36 -9.00 13.06
CA ASP A 202 13.88 -10.35 13.36
C ASP A 202 14.37 -10.41 14.82
N GLY A 203 13.47 -10.71 15.76
CA GLY A 203 13.83 -11.19 17.11
C GLY A 203 14.44 -10.15 18.07
N HIS A 204 13.78 -8.99 18.23
CA HIS A 204 14.10 -7.94 19.22
C HIS A 204 15.51 -7.30 19.15
N LYS A 205 16.36 -7.66 18.17
CA LYS A 205 17.65 -6.99 17.96
C LYS A 205 17.46 -5.68 17.19
N PHE A 206 17.99 -4.59 17.72
CA PHE A 206 17.95 -3.29 17.07
C PHE A 206 18.69 -3.31 15.73
N ASN A 207 18.03 -2.90 14.65
CA ASN A 207 18.60 -2.80 13.31
C ASN A 207 18.81 -1.32 12.94
N VAL A 208 20.06 -0.87 12.98
CA VAL A 208 20.44 0.52 12.67
C VAL A 208 20.06 0.90 11.24
N SER A 209 20.31 0.03 10.25
CA SER A 209 19.97 0.31 8.85
C SER A 209 18.47 0.52 8.65
N LYS A 210 17.63 -0.29 9.33
CA LYS A 210 16.18 -0.10 9.34
C LYS A 210 15.80 1.23 9.98
N PHE A 211 16.37 1.56 11.12
CA PHE A 211 16.09 2.83 11.81
C PHE A 211 16.48 4.05 10.96
N VAL A 212 17.64 4.01 10.29
CA VAL A 212 18.06 5.06 9.34
C VAL A 212 17.09 5.16 8.16
N ALA A 213 16.65 4.02 7.59
CA ALA A 213 15.65 4.02 6.52
C ALA A 213 14.33 4.67 6.95
N ILE A 214 13.90 4.45 8.20
CA ILE A 214 12.72 5.09 8.78
C ILE A 214 12.91 6.60 8.90
N ILE A 215 14.04 7.06 9.47
CA ILE A 215 14.35 8.49 9.60
C ILE A 215 14.36 9.16 8.22
N LEU A 216 14.99 8.53 7.23
CA LEU A 216 15.03 9.05 5.86
C LEU A 216 13.63 9.13 5.25
N GLY A 217 12.78 8.11 5.45
CA GLY A 217 11.40 8.14 4.99
C GLY A 217 10.61 9.31 5.59
N VAL A 218 10.71 9.51 6.90
CA VAL A 218 10.06 10.64 7.58
C VAL A 218 10.64 11.99 7.11
N ALA A 219 11.96 12.10 7.00
CA ALA A 219 12.63 13.34 6.61
C ALA A 219 12.28 13.76 5.18
N VAL A 220 12.23 12.82 4.24
CA VAL A 220 11.82 13.12 2.86
C VAL A 220 10.36 13.57 2.83
N ALA A 221 9.46 12.87 3.53
CA ALA A 221 8.05 13.27 3.60
C ALA A 221 7.82 14.64 4.24
N TYR A 222 8.66 15.04 5.21
CA TYR A 222 8.55 16.33 5.86
C TYR A 222 9.09 17.50 5.02
N LEU A 223 10.02 17.23 4.08
CA LEU A 223 10.64 18.24 3.23
C LEU A 223 9.91 18.48 1.91
N MET A 224 8.94 17.62 1.60
CA MET A 224 7.98 17.82 0.52
C MET A 224 6.92 18.79 1.01
#